data_AF-A0A8H8MUL8-F1
#
_entry.id   AF-A0A8H8MUL8-F1
#
_cell.length_a   1.000
_cell.length_b   1.000
_cell.length_c   1.000
_cell.angle_alpha   90.00
_cell.angle_beta   90.00
_cell.angle_gamma   90.00
#
_symmetry.space_group_name_H-M   'P 1'
#
loop_
_entity.id
_entity.type
_entity.pdbx_description
1 polymer ?
#
loop_
_entity_poly.entity_id
_entity_poly.type
_entity_poly.pdbx_seq_one_letter_code
_entity_poly.pdbx_strand_id
1 'polypeptide(L)'
;MVSRLTERVDFVVWQYRNSRRALVALHAAPEVLNWLRPLEPTDLSRLTSMLQGDRSPGEGARQLPWFWHVRSMKIGEWDDSTEENDEVMKVEWFRGKARYERWEEEVRILPREMASVLFSFEQEAKAWMKRRDSVDAAFDKGYHSYCNQQVAMWESLRDDASLQFRPRILAASNTDPTVSRAIARFFA
;
A
#
# COMPACT_ATOMS: atom_id res chain seq x y z
N MET A 1 -20.70 27.11 4.15
CA MET A 1 -19.36 27.07 3.52
C MET A 1 -19.23 25.91 2.53
N VAL A 2 -19.68 24.70 2.89
CA VAL A 2 -19.68 23.53 1.99
C VAL A 2 -20.58 23.71 0.75
N SER A 3 -21.76 24.34 0.89
CA SER A 3 -22.69 24.60 -0.23
C SER A 3 -22.10 25.45 -1.35
N ARG A 4 -21.32 26.48 -1.00
CA ARG A 4 -20.67 27.37 -1.97
C ARG A 4 -19.59 26.66 -2.79
N LEU A 5 -18.94 25.64 -2.21
CA LEU A 5 -17.93 24.85 -2.91
C LEU A 5 -18.58 23.86 -3.88
N THR A 6 -19.68 23.21 -3.50
CA THR A 6 -20.42 22.31 -4.40
C THR A 6 -21.02 23.08 -5.58
N GLU A 7 -21.58 24.27 -5.35
CA GLU A 7 -22.11 25.14 -6.41
C GLU A 7 -21.03 25.55 -7.44
N ARG A 8 -19.82 25.87 -6.96
CA ARG A 8 -18.69 26.20 -7.86
C ARG A 8 -18.27 25.01 -8.69
N VAL A 9 -18.19 23.83 -8.10
CA VAL A 9 -17.86 22.59 -8.81
C VAL A 9 -18.91 22.31 -9.89
N ASP A 10 -20.19 22.38 -9.54
CA ASP A 10 -21.29 22.14 -10.48
C ASP A 10 -21.28 23.13 -11.66
N PHE A 11 -20.99 24.41 -11.39
CA PHE A 11 -20.86 25.44 -12.41
C PHE A 11 -19.72 25.13 -13.40
N VAL A 12 -18.52 24.78 -12.89
CA VAL A 12 -17.36 24.45 -13.73
C VAL A 12 -17.62 23.18 -14.55
N VAL A 13 -18.26 22.17 -13.95
CA VAL A 13 -18.68 20.93 -14.65
C VAL A 13 -19.65 21.24 -15.78
N TRP A 14 -20.65 22.10 -15.53
CA TRP A 14 -21.59 22.54 -16.54
C TRP A 14 -20.88 23.29 -17.68
N GLN A 15 -19.99 24.22 -17.34
CA GLN A 15 -19.23 25.02 -18.31
C GLN A 15 -18.39 24.14 -19.23
N TYR A 16 -17.65 23.18 -18.67
CA TYR A 16 -16.86 22.22 -19.43
C TYR A 16 -17.73 21.41 -20.40
N ARG A 17 -18.85 20.86 -19.90
CA ARG A 17 -19.79 20.07 -20.72
C ARG A 17 -20.39 20.89 -21.85
N ASN A 18 -20.73 22.15 -21.60
CA ASN A 18 -21.28 23.04 -22.61
C ASN A 18 -20.26 23.37 -23.70
N SER A 19 -19.03 23.75 -23.31
CA SER A 19 -17.94 24.01 -24.25
C SER A 19 -17.60 22.79 -25.09
N ARG A 20 -17.56 21.59 -24.49
CA ARG A 20 -17.33 20.33 -25.22
C ARG A 20 -18.44 20.05 -26.24
N ARG A 21 -19.71 20.29 -25.89
CA ARG A 21 -20.84 20.15 -26.82
C ARG A 21 -20.69 21.10 -28.02
N ALA A 22 -20.27 22.34 -27.78
CA ALA A 22 -19.99 23.29 -28.85
C ALA A 22 -18.84 22.82 -29.76
N LEU A 23 -17.74 22.30 -29.19
CA LEU A 23 -16.63 21.74 -29.97
C LEU A 23 -17.04 20.55 -30.83
N VAL A 24 -17.91 19.69 -30.32
CA VAL A 24 -18.47 18.57 -31.10
C VAL A 24 -19.36 19.09 -32.23
N ALA A 25 -20.20 20.10 -31.97
CA ALA A 25 -21.06 20.70 -32.99
C ALA A 25 -20.25 21.40 -34.11
N LEU A 26 -19.11 21.99 -33.75
CA LEU A 26 -18.19 22.64 -34.69
C LEU A 26 -17.26 21.66 -35.42
N HIS A 27 -17.42 20.34 -35.23
CA HIS A 27 -16.60 19.31 -35.87
C HIS A 27 -15.09 19.50 -35.61
N ALA A 28 -14.72 19.80 -34.36
CA ALA A 28 -13.32 19.90 -33.95
C ALA A 28 -12.54 18.62 -34.29
N ALA A 29 -11.22 18.77 -34.54
CA ALA A 29 -10.34 17.67 -34.90
C ALA A 29 -10.47 16.48 -33.91
N PRO A 30 -10.38 15.23 -34.38
CA PRO A 30 -10.56 14.06 -33.51
C PRO A 30 -9.48 13.98 -32.42
N GLU A 31 -8.27 14.48 -32.70
CA GLU A 31 -7.21 14.69 -31.69
C GLU A 31 -7.73 15.57 -30.55
N VAL A 32 -8.47 16.63 -30.94
CA VAL A 32 -9.11 17.59 -30.05
C VAL A 32 -10.38 17.04 -29.35
N LEU A 33 -10.82 15.83 -29.64
CA LEU A 33 -11.91 15.19 -28.89
C LEU A 33 -11.40 14.04 -28.02
N ASN A 34 -10.24 13.48 -28.34
CA ASN A 34 -9.57 12.43 -27.56
C ASN A 34 -8.95 12.94 -26.26
N TRP A 35 -8.37 14.14 -26.27
CA TRP A 35 -7.85 14.82 -25.08
C TRP A 35 -8.97 15.37 -24.15
N LEU A 36 -10.00 16.01 -24.72
CA LEU A 36 -11.14 16.58 -24.01
C LEU A 36 -12.26 15.54 -23.91
N ARG A 37 -12.01 14.51 -23.09
CA ARG A 37 -12.95 13.42 -22.85
C ARG A 37 -14.23 13.90 -22.17
N PRO A 38 -15.35 13.17 -22.30
CA PRO A 38 -16.55 13.49 -21.54
C PRO A 38 -16.25 13.40 -20.03
N LEU A 39 -16.67 14.43 -19.27
CA LEU A 39 -16.50 14.46 -17.82
C LEU A 39 -17.64 13.70 -17.13
N GLU A 40 -17.31 12.52 -16.60
CA GLU A 40 -18.25 11.68 -15.86
C GLU A 40 -18.29 12.05 -14.37
N PRO A 41 -19.42 11.84 -13.68
CA PRO A 41 -19.51 12.07 -12.24
C PRO A 41 -18.55 11.17 -11.44
N THR A 42 -18.21 9.99 -11.97
CA THR A 42 -17.23 9.04 -11.42
C THR A 42 -15.81 9.63 -11.35
N ASP A 43 -15.44 10.48 -12.30
CA ASP A 43 -14.13 11.14 -12.32
C ASP A 43 -13.99 12.15 -11.16
N LEU A 44 -15.08 12.84 -10.81
CA LEU A 44 -15.11 13.80 -9.71
C LEU A 44 -15.11 13.11 -8.36
N SER A 45 -15.92 12.05 -8.19
CA SER A 45 -15.93 11.29 -6.93
C SER A 45 -14.56 10.68 -6.63
N ARG A 46 -13.81 10.27 -7.66
CA ARG A 46 -12.44 9.78 -7.54
C ARG A 46 -11.49 10.85 -6.98
N LEU A 47 -11.56 12.09 -7.48
CA LEU A 47 -10.76 13.18 -6.91
C LEU A 47 -11.10 13.48 -5.48
N THR A 48 -12.39 13.60 -5.18
CA THR A 48 -12.83 13.98 -3.84
C THR A 48 -12.30 12.99 -2.81
N SER A 49 -12.37 11.69 -3.12
CA SER A 49 -11.81 10.64 -2.28
C SER A 49 -10.27 10.74 -2.14
N MET A 50 -9.54 11.07 -3.21
CA MET A 50 -8.07 11.28 -3.15
C MET A 50 -7.67 12.50 -2.31
N LEU A 51 -8.37 13.63 -2.51
CA LEU A 51 -8.09 14.88 -1.78
C LEU A 51 -8.38 14.73 -0.29
N GLN A 52 -9.49 14.06 0.04
CA GLN A 52 -9.88 13.75 1.42
C GLN A 52 -8.99 12.68 2.09
N GLY A 53 -8.07 12.05 1.34
CA GLY A 53 -7.14 11.06 1.88
C GLY A 53 -7.84 9.80 2.37
N ASP A 54 -8.96 9.44 1.72
CA ASP A 54 -9.78 8.31 2.13
C ASP A 54 -9.03 6.99 1.83
N ARG A 55 -8.64 6.28 2.90
CA ARG A 55 -7.75 5.11 2.88
C ARG A 55 -8.51 3.83 2.52
N SER A 56 -9.26 3.85 1.42
CA SER A 56 -9.98 2.67 0.96
C SER A 56 -9.00 1.65 0.33
N PRO A 57 -9.24 0.34 0.46
CA PRO A 57 -8.43 -0.69 -0.20
C PRO A 57 -8.30 -0.43 -1.71
N GLY A 58 -7.11 -0.66 -2.28
CA GLY A 58 -6.84 -0.44 -3.72
C GLY A 58 -6.30 0.96 -4.07
N GLU A 59 -5.92 1.76 -3.07
CA GLU A 59 -5.35 3.10 -3.27
C GLU A 59 -4.10 3.11 -4.17
N GLY A 60 -3.29 2.05 -4.13
CA GLY A 60 -2.10 1.90 -5.00
C GLY A 60 -2.41 1.77 -6.50
N ALA A 61 -3.63 1.40 -6.88
CA ALA A 61 -4.07 1.31 -8.27
C ALA A 61 -4.91 2.52 -8.72
N ARG A 62 -5.14 3.50 -7.84
CA ARG A 62 -5.93 4.68 -8.18
C ARG A 62 -5.11 5.60 -9.06
N GLN A 63 -5.59 5.78 -10.28
CA GLN A 63 -5.04 6.77 -11.21
C GLN A 63 -5.80 8.08 -11.06
N LEU A 64 -5.06 9.20 -11.11
CA LEU A 64 -5.66 10.52 -11.25
C LEU A 64 -6.61 10.53 -12.47
N PRO A 65 -7.72 11.28 -12.44
CA PRO A 65 -8.58 11.45 -13.60
C PRO A 65 -7.84 11.98 -14.82
N TRP A 66 -8.39 11.70 -15.99
CA TRP A 66 -7.77 12.02 -17.27
C TRP A 66 -7.49 13.52 -17.44
N PHE A 67 -8.30 14.42 -16.87
CA PHE A 67 -8.11 15.87 -17.02
C PHE A 67 -6.87 16.42 -16.30
N TRP A 68 -6.29 15.68 -15.35
CA TRP A 68 -4.98 15.99 -14.79
C TRP A 68 -3.82 15.68 -15.76
N HIS A 69 -4.06 14.80 -16.75
CA HIS A 69 -3.08 14.40 -17.74
C HIS A 69 -3.11 15.26 -19.01
N VAL A 70 -4.19 16.03 -19.22
CA VAL A 70 -4.37 16.88 -20.42
C VAL A 70 -3.34 18.01 -20.51
N ARG A 71 -2.79 18.45 -19.37
CA ARG A 71 -1.87 19.59 -19.29
C ARG A 71 -0.46 19.28 -19.81
N SER A 72 -0.04 18.01 -19.85
CA SER A 72 1.36 17.64 -20.06
C SER A 72 1.82 17.63 -21.53
N MET A 73 0.95 17.88 -22.53
CA MET A 73 1.29 17.52 -23.92
C MET A 73 1.15 18.59 -25.00
N LYS A 74 0.58 19.78 -24.74
CA LYS A 74 0.69 20.96 -25.63
C LYS A 74 -0.03 22.16 -25.02
N ILE A 75 0.72 23.23 -24.72
CA ILE A 75 0.62 24.59 -25.27
C ILE A 75 1.64 25.41 -24.47
N GLY A 76 2.73 25.81 -25.11
CA GLY A 76 3.84 26.57 -24.52
C GLY A 76 3.52 28.02 -24.20
N GLU A 77 2.30 28.36 -23.78
CA GLU A 77 1.91 29.73 -23.45
C GLU A 77 0.56 29.77 -22.72
N TRP A 78 0.39 28.97 -21.67
CA TRP A 78 -0.58 29.30 -20.63
C TRP A 78 0.21 29.59 -19.38
N ASP A 79 -0.02 30.77 -18.80
CA ASP A 79 0.49 31.20 -17.51
C ASP A 79 -0.05 30.23 -16.45
N ASP A 80 0.69 29.13 -16.25
CA ASP A 80 0.34 27.94 -15.48
C ASP A 80 0.61 28.14 -13.97
N SER A 81 0.67 29.39 -13.51
CA SER A 81 1.04 29.77 -12.15
C SER A 81 -0.15 30.23 -11.31
N THR A 82 -1.24 29.48 -11.28
CA THR A 82 -2.12 29.58 -10.10
C THR A 82 -1.41 28.83 -8.97
N GLU A 83 -1.00 29.56 -7.92
CA GLU A 83 -0.35 29.00 -6.71
C GLU A 83 -1.05 27.73 -6.20
N GLU A 84 -2.39 27.70 -6.29
CA GLU A 84 -3.24 26.57 -5.90
C GLU A 84 -2.93 25.26 -6.66
N ASN A 85 -2.55 25.34 -7.94
CA ASN A 85 -2.25 24.17 -8.78
C ASN A 85 -0.86 23.59 -8.46
N ASP A 86 0.12 24.47 -8.22
CA ASP A 86 1.44 24.09 -7.75
C ASP A 86 1.39 23.45 -6.35
N GLU A 87 0.53 23.96 -5.48
CA GLU A 87 0.30 23.38 -4.16
C GLU A 87 -0.24 21.95 -4.24
N VAL A 88 -1.27 21.71 -5.08
CA VAL A 88 -1.82 20.35 -5.25
C VAL A 88 -0.78 19.38 -5.80
N MET A 89 0.00 19.80 -6.81
CA MET A 89 1.06 18.95 -7.36
C MET A 89 2.17 18.67 -6.35
N LYS A 90 2.58 19.67 -5.54
CA LYS A 90 3.54 19.47 -4.45
C LYS A 90 3.01 18.48 -3.42
N VAL A 91 1.75 18.62 -3.00
CA VAL A 91 1.12 17.70 -2.02
C VAL A 91 1.10 16.27 -2.55
N GLU A 92 0.69 16.07 -3.80
CA GLU A 92 0.68 14.74 -4.41
C GLU A 92 2.10 14.16 -4.57
N TRP A 93 3.08 14.99 -4.91
CA TRP A 93 4.49 14.57 -4.94
C TRP A 93 4.99 14.15 -3.56
N PHE A 94 4.74 14.94 -2.51
CA PHE A 94 5.13 14.61 -1.13
C PHE A 94 4.43 13.32 -0.65
N ARG A 95 3.15 13.13 -0.99
CA ARG A 95 2.42 11.89 -0.70
C ARG A 95 3.04 10.69 -1.42
N GLY A 96 3.35 10.83 -2.71
CA GLY A 96 4.01 9.80 -3.51
C GLY A 96 5.39 9.44 -2.96
N LYS A 97 6.22 10.44 -2.65
CA LYS A 97 7.52 10.27 -2.03
C LYS A 97 7.43 9.56 -0.68
N ALA A 98 6.53 10.00 0.20
CA ALA A 98 6.34 9.37 1.51
C ALA A 98 5.86 7.91 1.40
N ARG A 99 5.04 7.58 0.39
CA ARG A 99 4.66 6.18 0.11
C ARG A 99 5.84 5.37 -0.37
N TYR A 100 6.65 5.93 -1.26
CA TYR A 100 7.86 5.27 -1.76
C TYR A 100 8.84 4.98 -0.62
N GLU A 101 9.15 5.98 0.20
CA GLU A 101 10.05 5.83 1.36
C GLU A 101 9.52 4.78 2.36
N ARG A 102 8.21 4.77 2.62
CA ARG A 102 7.58 3.73 3.45
C ARG A 102 7.70 2.35 2.82
N TRP A 103 7.45 2.21 1.52
CA TRP A 103 7.56 0.93 0.84
C TRP A 103 8.99 0.40 0.86
N GLU A 104 9.96 1.29 0.68
CA GLU A 104 11.38 0.97 0.77
C GLU A 104 11.75 0.50 2.19
N GLU A 105 11.23 1.16 3.22
CA GLU A 105 11.39 0.76 4.62
C GLU A 105 10.75 -0.62 4.88
N GLU A 106 9.50 -0.83 4.45
CA GLU A 106 8.79 -2.11 4.61
C GLU A 106 9.56 -3.26 3.97
N VAL A 107 10.09 -3.07 2.76
CA VAL A 107 10.91 -4.09 2.07
C VAL A 107 12.18 -4.41 2.87
N ARG A 108 12.80 -3.41 3.51
CA ARG A 108 14.00 -3.59 4.34
C ARG A 108 13.68 -4.30 5.67
N ILE A 109 12.53 -4.02 6.28
CA ILE A 109 12.13 -4.56 7.59
C ILE A 109 11.56 -5.98 7.48
N LEU A 110 10.89 -6.31 6.38
CA LEU A 110 10.18 -7.57 6.18
C LEU A 110 11.04 -8.84 6.41
N PRO A 111 12.31 -8.93 5.97
CA PRO A 111 13.18 -10.07 6.31
C PRO A 111 13.42 -10.23 7.82
N ARG A 112 13.54 -9.12 8.55
CA ARG A 112 13.69 -9.12 10.01
C ARG A 112 12.40 -9.57 10.68
N GLU A 113 11.24 -9.14 10.19
CA GLU A 113 9.95 -9.61 10.70
C GLU A 113 9.75 -11.11 10.46
N MET A 114 10.09 -11.62 9.26
CA MET A 114 10.05 -13.05 8.97
C MET A 114 10.95 -13.85 9.92
N ALA A 115 12.16 -13.37 10.19
CA ALA A 115 13.04 -13.99 11.18
C ALA A 115 12.44 -13.92 12.59
N SER A 116 11.81 -12.80 12.97
CA SER A 116 11.13 -12.64 14.26
C SER A 116 9.98 -13.63 14.45
N VAL A 117 9.25 -13.97 13.38
CA VAL A 117 8.20 -15.01 13.42
C VAL A 117 8.80 -16.37 13.76
N LEU A 118 9.93 -16.74 13.15
CA LEU A 118 10.62 -18.01 13.45
C LEU A 118 11.08 -18.06 14.91
N PHE A 119 11.65 -16.96 15.43
CA PHE A 119 12.00 -16.85 16.84
C PHE A 119 10.77 -16.99 17.74
N SER A 120 9.65 -16.35 17.39
CA SER A 120 8.42 -16.45 18.18
C SER A 120 7.94 -17.90 18.28
N PHE A 121 7.90 -18.64 17.18
CA PHE A 121 7.48 -20.05 17.19
C PHE A 121 8.45 -20.94 17.97
N GLU A 122 9.76 -20.72 17.85
CA GLU A 122 10.75 -21.46 18.65
C GLU A 122 10.57 -21.20 20.16
N GLN A 123 10.29 -19.96 20.54
CA GLN A 123 10.09 -19.60 21.95
C GLN A 123 8.78 -20.14 22.50
N GLU A 124 7.70 -20.14 21.72
CA GLU A 124 6.44 -20.78 22.10
C GLU A 124 6.62 -22.29 22.27
N ALA A 125 7.29 -22.98 21.34
CA ALA A 125 7.60 -24.40 21.47
C ALA A 125 8.38 -24.69 22.77
N LYS A 126 9.39 -23.88 23.10
CA LYS A 126 10.13 -24.00 24.36
C LYS A 126 9.28 -23.72 25.60
N ALA A 127 8.36 -22.75 25.53
CA ALA A 127 7.43 -22.48 26.62
C ALA A 127 6.51 -23.68 26.88
N TRP A 128 6.02 -24.33 25.82
CA TRP A 128 5.23 -25.56 25.93
C TRP A 128 6.04 -26.77 26.40
N MET A 129 7.32 -26.90 26.00
CA MET A 129 8.21 -27.92 26.55
C MET A 129 8.40 -27.74 28.06
N LYS A 130 8.60 -26.51 28.53
CA LYS A 130 8.69 -26.23 29.99
C LYS A 130 7.40 -26.58 30.72
N ARG A 131 6.23 -26.37 30.10
CA ARG A 131 4.93 -26.76 30.66
C ARG A 131 4.75 -28.27 30.68
N ARG A 132 5.23 -28.99 29.65
CA ARG A 132 5.27 -30.46 29.62
C ARG A 132 6.15 -31.03 30.73
N ASP A 133 7.27 -30.38 31.01
CA ASP A 133 8.23 -30.81 32.03
C ASP A 133 7.88 -30.31 33.45
N SER A 134 6.70 -29.68 33.63
CA SER A 134 6.26 -29.19 34.93
C SER A 134 5.72 -30.31 35.82
N VAL A 135 5.68 -30.05 37.13
CA VAL A 135 5.13 -31.00 38.12
C VAL A 135 3.66 -31.33 37.82
N ASP A 136 2.89 -30.37 37.33
CA ASP A 136 1.48 -30.58 36.97
C ASP A 136 1.31 -31.61 35.84
N ALA A 137 2.19 -31.55 34.83
CA ALA A 137 2.22 -32.51 33.72
C ALA A 137 2.73 -33.89 34.14
N ALA A 138 3.58 -33.97 35.17
CA ALA A 138 3.97 -35.27 35.73
C ALA A 138 2.79 -35.99 36.40
N PHE A 139 1.82 -35.25 36.94
CA PHE A 139 0.66 -35.82 37.63
C PHE A 139 -0.53 -36.10 36.68
N ASP A 140 -0.76 -35.24 35.68
CA ASP A 140 -1.85 -35.39 34.71
C ASP A 140 -1.35 -35.80 33.32
N LYS A 141 -1.58 -37.07 32.96
CA LYS A 141 -1.25 -37.64 31.65
C LYS A 141 -1.96 -36.92 30.50
N GLY A 142 -3.18 -36.42 30.71
CA GLY A 142 -3.95 -35.67 29.72
C GLY A 142 -3.25 -34.35 29.42
N TYR A 143 -2.92 -33.58 30.46
CA TYR A 143 -2.18 -32.33 30.32
C TYR A 143 -0.80 -32.55 29.67
N HIS A 144 -0.06 -33.59 30.05
CA HIS A 144 1.22 -33.93 29.41
C HIS A 144 1.07 -34.24 27.91
N SER A 145 0.05 -35.02 27.53
CA SER A 145 -0.23 -35.34 26.12
C SER A 145 -0.59 -34.08 25.31
N TYR A 146 -1.36 -33.17 25.90
CA TYR A 146 -1.72 -31.90 25.28
C TYR A 146 -0.50 -30.98 25.11
N CYS A 147 0.37 -30.88 26.12
CA CYS A 147 1.61 -30.11 25.98
C CYS A 147 2.49 -30.67 24.86
N ASN A 148 2.61 -31.99 24.71
CA ASN A 148 3.33 -32.60 23.58
C ASN A 148 2.71 -32.22 22.23
N GLN A 149 1.38 -32.23 22.12
CA GLN A 149 0.70 -31.79 20.90
C GLN A 149 0.98 -30.32 20.59
N GLN A 150 0.98 -29.44 21.59
CA GLN A 150 1.30 -28.03 21.43
C GLN A 150 2.75 -27.83 20.97
N VAL A 151 3.72 -28.54 21.57
CA VAL A 151 5.12 -28.51 21.13
C VAL A 151 5.23 -28.90 19.66
N ALA A 152 4.66 -30.05 19.28
CA ALA A 152 4.71 -30.54 17.90
C ALA A 152 4.06 -29.55 16.90
N MET A 153 2.95 -28.91 17.27
CA MET A 153 2.30 -27.89 16.46
C MET A 153 3.18 -26.65 16.24
N TRP A 154 3.81 -26.11 17.30
CA TRP A 154 4.69 -24.95 17.16
C TRP A 154 5.96 -25.26 16.39
N GLU A 155 6.50 -26.49 16.54
CA GLU A 155 7.62 -26.97 15.73
C GLU A 155 7.23 -27.10 14.25
N SER A 156 6.05 -27.65 13.94
CA SER A 156 5.60 -27.74 12.54
C SER A 156 5.38 -26.36 11.92
N LEU A 157 4.76 -25.42 12.65
CA LEU A 157 4.61 -24.04 12.18
C LEU A 157 5.95 -23.35 11.94
N ARG A 158 6.94 -23.59 12.81
CA ARG A 158 8.31 -23.09 12.62
C ARG A 158 8.93 -23.67 11.36
N ASP A 159 8.82 -24.96 11.15
CA ASP A 159 9.46 -25.65 10.03
C ASP A 159 8.81 -25.23 8.69
N ASP A 160 7.47 -25.15 8.64
CA ASP A 160 6.72 -24.65 7.48
C ASP A 160 7.06 -23.19 7.16
N ALA A 161 7.09 -22.32 8.18
CA ALA A 161 7.49 -20.92 8.01
C ALA A 161 8.94 -20.80 7.55
N SER A 162 9.84 -21.66 8.06
CA SER A 162 11.25 -21.66 7.67
C SER A 162 11.39 -21.98 6.18
N LEU A 163 10.65 -22.98 5.67
CA LEU A 163 10.64 -23.35 4.26
C LEU A 163 10.17 -22.21 3.37
N GLN A 164 9.08 -21.53 3.74
CA GLN A 164 8.52 -20.43 2.95
C GLN A 164 9.39 -19.17 2.99
N PHE A 165 10.00 -18.85 4.14
CA PHE A 165 10.72 -17.60 4.33
C PHE A 165 12.19 -17.69 3.92
N ARG A 166 12.80 -18.88 3.95
CA ARG A 166 14.21 -19.11 3.58
C ARG A 166 14.67 -18.38 2.30
N PRO A 167 14.00 -18.49 1.14
CA PRO A 167 14.49 -17.83 -0.07
C PRO A 167 14.52 -16.30 0.06
N ARG A 168 13.53 -15.70 0.73
CA ARG A 168 13.43 -14.24 0.91
C ARG A 168 14.43 -13.72 1.94
N ILE A 169 14.59 -14.46 3.03
CA ILE A 169 15.53 -14.16 4.11
C ILE A 169 16.97 -14.22 3.60
N LEU A 170 17.34 -15.26 2.84
CA LEU A 170 18.69 -15.41 2.27
C LEU A 170 19.00 -14.38 1.19
N ALA A 171 18.00 -13.98 0.40
CA ALA A 171 18.19 -12.89 -0.57
C ALA A 171 18.52 -11.57 0.15
N ALA A 172 17.90 -11.30 1.30
CA ALA A 172 18.11 -10.07 2.07
C ALA A 172 19.41 -10.06 2.89
N SER A 173 19.93 -11.21 3.33
CA SER A 173 21.21 -11.26 4.06
C SER A 173 22.41 -10.81 3.21
N ASN A 174 22.31 -10.88 1.88
CA ASN A 174 23.34 -10.37 0.98
C ASN A 174 23.37 -8.84 0.89
N THR A 175 22.28 -8.18 1.23
CA THR A 175 22.13 -6.71 1.13
C THR A 175 22.32 -5.99 2.47
N ASP A 176 22.00 -6.63 3.60
CA ASP A 176 22.11 -6.02 4.93
C ASP A 176 22.83 -6.96 5.94
N PRO A 177 24.01 -6.58 6.45
CA PRO A 177 24.79 -7.40 7.38
C PRO A 177 24.12 -7.59 8.75
N THR A 178 23.20 -6.70 9.16
CA THR A 178 22.51 -6.82 10.46
C THR A 178 21.52 -7.98 10.47
N VAL A 179 20.84 -8.19 9.34
CA VAL A 179 19.89 -9.29 9.13
C VAL A 179 20.65 -10.61 9.06
N SER A 180 21.81 -10.63 8.40
CA SER A 180 22.67 -11.82 8.26
C SER A 180 23.05 -12.46 9.60
N ARG A 181 23.30 -11.67 10.66
CA ARG A 181 23.66 -12.19 11.99
C ARG A 181 22.49 -12.84 12.73
N ALA A 182 21.28 -12.32 12.56
CA ALA A 182 20.08 -12.89 13.16
C ALA A 182 19.64 -14.19 12.45
N ILE A 183 19.82 -14.24 11.12
CA ILE A 183 19.46 -15.36 10.25
C ILE A 183 20.41 -16.55 10.43
N ALA A 184 21.70 -16.29 10.64
CA ALA A 184 22.73 -17.33 10.75
C ALA A 184 22.41 -18.38 11.83
N ARG A 185 21.62 -18.04 12.85
CA ARG A 185 21.21 -19.00 13.89
C ARG A 185 20.19 -20.04 13.42
N PHE A 186 19.39 -19.73 12.40
CA PHE A 186 18.33 -20.63 11.90
C PHE A 186 18.69 -21.41 10.65
N PHE A 187 19.63 -20.91 9.85
CA PHE A 187 19.95 -21.47 8.53
C PHE A 187 21.43 -21.86 8.35
N ALA A 188 22.21 -21.90 9.44
CA ALA A 188 23.57 -22.45 9.43
C ALA A 188 23.59 -23.98 9.32
#